data_AF-A0A958MLJ9-F1
#
_entry.id   AF-A0A958MLJ9-F1
#
_cell.length_a   1.000
_cell.length_b   1.000
_cell.length_c   1.000
_cell.angle_alpha   90.00
_cell.angle_beta   90.00
_cell.angle_gamma   90.00
#
_symmetry.space_group_name_H-M   'P 1'
#
loop_
_entity.id
_entity.type
_entity.pdbx_description
1 polymer ?
#
loop_
_entity_poly.entity_id
_entity_poly.type
_entity_poly.pdbx_seq_one_letter_code
_entity_poly.pdbx_strand_id
1 'polypeptide(L)'
;MTKQTLSFSRKDSAKFFRTLNKRVNDYFKENNIKKTGNWKLYVKAIIMFTLLLGPLVLLLTLDLPVWLQVICMMVIGIGMAGVGMNVMHDANHGSFSSKKWVNKLMGSSIHILAGNDYNWKVQHNVLHHTYTNIQGHDEDIDAGRIIRFSKHSKWLKIHQYQKYYAFFLYGLLTVNWAITTDFKQTYVYLKRKLSYGDFPNPATQWTKL
;
A
#
# COMPACT_ATOMS: atom_id res chain seq x y z
N MET A 1 -28.62 -0.23 2.23
CA MET A 1 -28.24 -1.04 1.05
C MET A 1 -27.89 -2.43 1.54
N THR A 2 -28.62 -3.44 1.08
CA THR A 2 -28.33 -4.86 1.33
C THR A 2 -26.96 -5.18 0.76
N LYS A 3 -26.02 -5.61 1.62
CA LYS A 3 -24.69 -6.08 1.15
C LYS A 3 -24.93 -7.33 0.32
N GLN A 4 -24.76 -7.21 -0.99
CA GLN A 4 -24.84 -8.35 -1.90
C GLN A 4 -23.67 -9.28 -1.61
N THR A 5 -23.96 -10.54 -1.28
CA THR A 5 -22.91 -11.55 -1.10
C THR A 5 -22.34 -11.88 -2.47
N LEU A 6 -21.09 -11.49 -2.72
CA LEU A 6 -20.38 -11.86 -3.93
C LEU A 6 -20.01 -13.35 -3.89
N SER A 7 -20.17 -14.02 -5.03
CA SER A 7 -19.68 -15.39 -5.22
C SER A 7 -18.90 -15.47 -6.53
N PHE A 8 -17.78 -16.18 -6.50
CA PHE A 8 -16.94 -16.41 -7.67
C PHE A 8 -17.10 -17.88 -8.11
N SER A 9 -17.06 -18.14 -9.43
CA SER A 9 -17.13 -19.51 -9.96
C SER A 9 -16.04 -20.36 -9.34
N ARG A 10 -16.38 -21.44 -8.62
CA ARG A 10 -15.38 -22.32 -7.98
C ARG A 10 -14.67 -23.24 -8.97
N LYS A 11 -15.30 -23.52 -10.13
CA LYS A 11 -14.82 -24.49 -11.13
C LYS A 11 -13.92 -23.83 -12.17
N ASP A 12 -14.33 -22.69 -12.72
CA ASP A 12 -13.57 -21.98 -13.75
C ASP A 12 -12.44 -21.15 -13.15
N SER A 13 -12.64 -20.57 -11.95
CA SER A 13 -11.53 -19.90 -11.24
C SER A 13 -10.40 -20.88 -10.92
N ALA A 14 -10.71 -22.12 -10.53
CA ALA A 14 -9.69 -23.13 -10.25
C ALA A 14 -8.89 -23.49 -11.52
N LYS A 15 -9.57 -23.65 -12.67
CA LYS A 15 -8.89 -23.91 -13.96
C LYS A 15 -8.04 -22.72 -14.41
N PHE A 16 -8.60 -21.51 -14.33
CA PHE A 16 -7.91 -20.27 -14.68
C PHE A 16 -6.67 -20.06 -13.79
N PHE A 17 -6.86 -20.07 -12.46
CA PHE A 17 -5.81 -19.86 -11.47
C PHE A 17 -4.68 -20.89 -11.61
N ARG A 18 -5.03 -22.17 -11.81
CA ARG A 18 -4.04 -23.22 -12.08
C ARG A 18 -3.25 -22.97 -13.35
N THR A 19 -3.92 -22.59 -14.43
CA THR A 19 -3.29 -22.31 -15.73
C THR A 19 -2.40 -21.08 -15.66
N LEU A 20 -2.88 -20.01 -15.02
CA LEU A 20 -2.14 -18.77 -14.78
C LEU A 20 -0.87 -19.05 -13.97
N ASN A 21 -1.00 -19.70 -12.81
CA ASN A 21 0.15 -20.01 -11.96
C ASN A 21 1.16 -20.91 -12.68
N LYS A 22 0.69 -21.91 -13.44
CA LYS A 22 1.58 -22.74 -14.26
C LYS A 22 2.40 -21.87 -15.22
N ARG A 23 1.74 -21.04 -16.03
CA ARG A 23 2.41 -20.18 -17.03
C ARG A 23 3.37 -19.18 -16.40
N VAL A 24 2.98 -18.56 -15.29
CA VAL A 24 3.87 -17.64 -14.55
C VAL A 24 5.10 -18.39 -14.02
N ASN A 25 4.90 -19.56 -13.42
CA ASN A 25 6.01 -20.37 -12.91
C ASN A 25 6.95 -20.86 -14.02
N ASP A 26 6.40 -21.30 -15.14
CA ASP A 26 7.14 -21.73 -16.32
C ASP A 26 7.99 -20.57 -16.86
N TYR A 27 7.41 -19.38 -17.01
CA TYR A 27 8.14 -18.17 -17.44
C TYR A 27 9.37 -17.90 -16.58
N PHE A 28 9.24 -17.92 -15.24
CA PHE A 28 10.39 -17.68 -14.37
C PHE A 28 11.46 -18.77 -14.50
N LYS A 29 11.05 -20.03 -14.66
CA LYS A 29 11.94 -21.18 -14.79
C LYS A 29 12.69 -21.17 -16.11
N GLU A 30 11.98 -20.98 -17.22
CA GLU A 30 12.52 -20.98 -18.58
C GLU A 30 13.48 -19.82 -18.81
N ASN A 31 13.21 -18.65 -18.22
CA ASN A 31 14.08 -17.48 -18.32
C ASN A 31 15.18 -17.43 -17.24
N ASN A 32 15.27 -18.46 -16.38
CA ASN A 32 16.24 -18.54 -15.28
C ASN A 32 16.26 -17.27 -14.38
N ILE A 33 15.09 -16.71 -14.12
CA ILE A 33 14.90 -15.51 -13.29
C ILE A 33 14.23 -15.87 -11.97
N LYS A 34 14.67 -15.24 -10.89
CA LYS A 34 14.06 -15.41 -9.57
C LYS A 34 12.72 -14.66 -9.53
N LYS A 35 11.76 -15.21 -8.78
CA LYS A 35 10.46 -14.57 -8.49
C LYS A 35 10.56 -13.43 -7.48
N THR A 36 11.72 -13.30 -6.84
CA THR A 36 12.02 -12.28 -5.85
C THR A 36 12.92 -11.21 -6.45
N GLY A 37 13.04 -10.08 -5.74
CA GLY A 37 13.90 -8.96 -6.06
C GLY A 37 15.33 -9.34 -6.41
N ASN A 38 15.92 -8.52 -7.27
CA ASN A 38 17.32 -8.58 -7.68
C ASN A 38 18.06 -7.31 -7.24
N TRP A 39 19.31 -7.17 -7.66
CA TRP A 39 20.13 -6.02 -7.30
C TRP A 39 19.51 -4.67 -7.71
N LYS A 40 18.75 -4.61 -8.82
CA LYS A 40 18.09 -3.38 -9.26
C LYS A 40 17.03 -2.92 -8.25
N LEU A 41 16.30 -3.88 -7.66
CA LEU A 41 15.33 -3.57 -6.60
C LEU A 41 16.04 -3.03 -5.36
N TYR A 42 17.18 -3.59 -4.97
CA TYR A 42 17.94 -3.13 -3.81
C TYR A 42 18.54 -1.74 -4.03
N VAL A 43 19.08 -1.46 -5.22
CA VAL A 43 19.54 -0.12 -5.60
C VAL A 43 18.39 0.88 -5.56
N LYS A 44 17.23 0.52 -6.12
CA LYS A 44 16.02 1.35 -6.05
C LYS A 44 15.64 1.64 -4.60
N ALA A 45 15.66 0.63 -3.72
CA ALA A 45 15.34 0.81 -2.30
C ALA A 45 16.33 1.77 -1.61
N ILE A 46 17.63 1.62 -1.84
CA ILE A 46 18.66 2.54 -1.31
C ILE A 46 18.39 3.97 -1.78
N ILE A 47 18.09 4.17 -3.06
CA ILE A 47 17.75 5.50 -3.60
C ILE A 47 16.51 6.05 -2.89
N MET A 48 15.42 5.28 -2.77
CA MET A 48 14.19 5.75 -2.11
C MET A 48 14.43 6.13 -0.64
N PHE A 49 15.18 5.32 0.12
CA PHE A 49 15.53 5.66 1.50
C PHE A 49 16.48 6.85 1.59
N THR A 50 17.39 7.02 0.64
CA THR A 50 18.29 8.18 0.59
C THR A 50 17.50 9.47 0.33
N LEU A 51 16.51 9.44 -0.58
CA LEU A 51 15.61 10.57 -0.83
C LEU A 51 14.75 10.89 0.40
N LEU A 52 14.40 9.89 1.21
CA LEU A 52 13.65 10.09 2.45
C LEU A 52 14.51 10.64 3.59
N LEU A 53 15.64 9.98 3.88
CA LEU A 53 16.44 10.23 5.08
C LEU A 53 17.54 11.28 4.86
N GLY A 54 18.11 11.36 3.66
CA GLY A 54 19.20 12.28 3.34
C GLY A 54 18.83 13.75 3.57
N PRO A 55 17.78 14.27 2.90
CA PRO A 55 17.36 15.66 3.13
C PRO A 55 16.83 15.88 4.54
N LEU A 56 16.26 14.87 5.20
CA LEU A 56 15.83 14.96 6.60
C LEU A 56 17.04 15.21 7.52
N VAL A 57 18.14 14.48 7.33
CA VAL A 57 19.38 14.70 8.07
C VAL A 57 19.94 16.10 7.80
N LEU A 58 19.95 16.57 6.54
CA LEU A 58 20.40 17.92 6.21
C LEU A 58 19.58 18.99 6.92
N LEU A 59 18.25 18.86 6.93
CA LEU A 59 17.33 19.78 7.61
C LEU A 59 17.56 19.83 9.14
N LEU A 60 17.95 18.71 9.75
CA LEU A 60 18.15 18.61 11.20
C LEU A 60 19.56 19.02 11.66
N THR A 61 20.53 19.08 10.74
CA THR A 61 21.95 19.28 11.08
C THR A 61 22.55 20.58 10.55
N LEU A 62 21.95 21.19 9.53
CA LEU A 62 22.45 22.40 8.88
C LEU A 62 21.44 23.54 8.97
N ASP A 63 21.93 24.77 9.11
CA ASP A 63 21.11 25.97 8.97
C ASP A 63 20.97 26.34 7.49
N LEU A 64 19.90 25.85 6.87
CA LEU A 64 19.62 26.05 5.45
C LEU A 64 18.68 27.24 5.22
N PRO A 65 18.88 28.05 4.16
CA PRO A 65 17.90 29.06 3.79
C PRO A 65 16.55 28.42 3.44
N VAL A 66 15.46 29.16 3.68
CA VAL A 66 14.07 28.66 3.56
C VAL A 66 13.80 27.95 2.23
N TRP A 67 14.31 28.47 1.11
CA TRP A 67 14.08 27.86 -0.20
C TRP A 67 14.71 26.46 -0.34
N LEU A 68 15.89 26.22 0.27
CA LEU A 68 16.50 24.89 0.31
C LEU A 68 15.72 23.95 1.24
N GLN A 69 15.18 24.48 2.34
CA GLN A 69 14.34 23.66 3.22
C GLN A 69 13.09 23.17 2.48
N VAL A 70 12.44 24.03 1.69
CA VAL A 70 11.29 23.66 0.86
C VAL A 70 11.67 22.58 -0.15
N ILE A 71 12.82 22.69 -0.82
CA ILE A 71 13.31 21.66 -1.74
C ILE A 71 13.54 20.33 -1.00
N CYS A 72 14.18 20.36 0.17
CA CYS A 72 14.40 19.16 0.97
C CYS A 72 13.07 18.48 1.33
N MET A 73 12.05 19.24 1.74
CA MET A 73 10.72 18.71 2.06
C MET A 73 10.03 18.07 0.85
N MET A 74 10.16 18.66 -0.35
CA MET A 74 9.63 18.05 -1.57
C MET A 74 10.32 16.72 -1.89
N VAL A 75 11.65 16.66 -1.74
CA VAL A 75 12.43 15.43 -1.96
C VAL A 75 12.07 14.35 -0.94
N ILE A 76 11.88 14.73 0.34
CA ILE A 76 11.38 13.83 1.39
C ILE A 76 10.01 13.26 0.99
N GLY A 77 9.10 14.08 0.47
CA GLY A 77 7.79 13.61 -0.02
C GLY A 77 7.92 12.55 -1.13
N ILE A 78 8.83 12.75 -2.08
CA ILE A 78 9.15 11.77 -3.13
C ILE A 78 9.72 10.49 -2.49
N GLY A 79 10.66 10.61 -1.55
CA GLY A 79 11.25 9.48 -0.83
C GLY A 79 10.21 8.69 -0.04
N MET A 80 9.31 9.36 0.67
CA MET A 80 8.20 8.76 1.43
C MET A 80 7.28 7.95 0.51
N ALA A 81 6.80 8.55 -0.58
CA ALA A 81 5.99 7.84 -1.58
C ALA A 81 6.76 6.66 -2.20
N GLY A 82 8.05 6.86 -2.48
CA GLY A 82 8.95 5.84 -3.02
C GLY A 82 9.11 4.63 -2.11
N VAL A 83 9.38 4.85 -0.82
CA VAL A 83 9.49 3.78 0.19
C VAL A 83 8.16 3.05 0.33
N GLY A 84 7.03 3.76 0.46
CA GLY A 84 5.70 3.15 0.59
C GLY A 84 5.29 2.31 -0.62
N MET A 85 5.35 2.89 -1.81
CA MET A 85 4.81 2.26 -3.03
C MET A 85 5.73 1.24 -3.68
N ASN A 86 7.03 1.22 -3.34
CA ASN A 86 7.99 0.32 -3.98
C ASN A 86 8.65 -0.62 -2.99
N VAL A 87 9.21 -0.11 -1.89
CA VAL A 87 9.98 -0.95 -0.95
C VAL A 87 9.04 -1.73 -0.05
N MET A 88 8.17 -1.01 0.65
CA MET A 88 7.16 -1.55 1.56
C MET A 88 6.18 -2.45 0.81
N HIS A 89 5.66 -1.99 -0.33
CA HIS A 89 4.70 -2.73 -1.16
C HIS A 89 5.23 -4.09 -1.59
N ASP A 90 6.37 -4.13 -2.30
CA ASP A 90 6.99 -5.36 -2.79
C ASP A 90 7.33 -6.31 -1.63
N ALA A 91 7.77 -5.77 -0.50
CA ALA A 91 8.12 -6.56 0.68
C ALA A 91 6.88 -7.16 1.38
N ASN A 92 5.77 -6.43 1.42
CA ASN A 92 4.51 -6.94 1.99
C ASN A 92 3.78 -7.92 1.07
N HIS A 93 4.14 -7.95 -0.23
CA HIS A 93 3.84 -9.05 -1.15
C HIS A 93 4.81 -10.23 -1.06
N GLY A 94 5.88 -10.11 -0.26
CA GLY A 94 6.90 -11.14 -0.09
C GLY A 94 7.83 -11.31 -1.29
N SER A 95 7.82 -10.39 -2.24
CA SER A 95 8.62 -10.46 -3.46
C SER A 95 9.97 -9.74 -3.31
N PHE A 96 10.18 -8.90 -2.28
CA PHE A 96 11.40 -8.11 -2.14
C PHE A 96 12.67 -8.97 -1.96
N SER A 97 12.58 -10.10 -1.24
CA SER A 97 13.71 -11.01 -1.02
C SER A 97 13.27 -12.46 -0.87
N SER A 98 14.19 -13.42 -1.07
CA SER A 98 13.95 -14.82 -0.70
C SER A 98 13.98 -15.04 0.83
N LYS A 99 14.58 -14.12 1.59
CA LYS A 99 14.67 -14.21 3.05
C LYS A 99 13.45 -13.55 3.68
N LYS A 100 12.65 -14.34 4.43
CA LYS A 100 11.43 -13.85 5.10
C LYS A 100 11.69 -12.64 6.01
N TRP A 101 12.78 -12.64 6.78
CA TRP A 101 13.10 -11.53 7.68
C TRP A 101 13.42 -10.22 6.94
N VAL A 102 13.95 -10.29 5.71
CA VAL A 102 14.22 -9.10 4.89
C VAL A 102 12.91 -8.50 4.40
N ASN A 103 11.97 -9.33 3.93
CA ASN A 103 10.62 -8.85 3.57
C ASN A 103 9.90 -8.26 4.77
N LYS A 104 10.03 -8.90 5.95
CA LYS A 104 9.47 -8.38 7.19
C LYS A 104 10.02 -6.98 7.50
N LEU A 105 11.34 -6.84 7.58
CA LEU A 105 11.99 -5.55 7.84
C LEU A 105 11.61 -4.46 6.83
N MET A 106 11.66 -4.77 5.54
CA MET A 106 11.38 -3.80 4.48
C MET A 106 9.89 -3.46 4.39
N GLY A 107 9.00 -4.43 4.66
CA GLY A 107 7.56 -4.22 4.76
C GLY A 107 7.17 -3.36 5.96
N SER A 108 7.88 -3.51 7.08
CA SER A 108 7.72 -2.68 8.29
C SER A 108 8.20 -1.24 8.13
N SER A 109 8.83 -0.86 7.01
CA SER A 109 9.17 0.54 6.75
C SER A 109 7.93 1.45 6.71
N ILE A 110 6.73 0.89 6.53
CA ILE A 110 5.46 1.59 6.69
C ILE A 110 5.30 2.26 8.07
N HIS A 111 5.92 1.73 9.12
CA HIS A 111 5.82 2.32 10.46
C HIS A 111 6.48 3.70 10.54
N ILE A 112 7.56 3.91 9.78
CA ILE A 112 8.20 5.23 9.64
C ILE A 112 7.27 6.21 8.91
N LEU A 113 6.34 5.68 8.11
CA LEU A 113 5.34 6.44 7.37
C LEU A 113 4.01 6.58 8.14
N ALA A 114 3.98 6.23 9.44
CA ALA A 114 2.81 6.27 10.32
C ALA A 114 1.68 5.27 9.97
N GLY A 115 2.02 4.13 9.36
CA GLY A 115 1.08 3.03 9.11
C GLY A 115 1.43 1.72 9.79
N ASN A 116 0.53 0.75 9.66
CA ASN A 116 0.68 -0.62 10.12
C ASN A 116 0.72 -1.61 8.95
N ASP A 117 1.77 -2.43 8.89
CA ASP A 117 1.98 -3.38 7.78
C ASP A 117 0.94 -4.51 7.79
N TYR A 118 0.51 -4.96 8.98
CA TYR A 118 -0.55 -5.94 9.11
C TYR A 118 -1.88 -5.40 8.60
N ASN A 119 -2.29 -4.20 9.05
CA ASN A 119 -3.52 -3.56 8.58
C ASN A 119 -3.49 -3.37 7.07
N TRP A 120 -2.36 -2.93 6.53
CA TRP A 120 -2.15 -2.80 5.09
C TRP A 120 -2.28 -4.14 4.35
N LYS A 121 -1.73 -5.24 4.88
CA LYS A 121 -1.89 -6.59 4.27
C LYS A 121 -3.34 -7.05 4.27
N VAL A 122 -4.12 -6.75 5.32
CA VAL A 122 -5.56 -7.07 5.34
C VAL A 122 -6.29 -6.25 4.29
N GLN A 123 -6.06 -4.93 4.23
CA GLN A 123 -6.67 -4.06 3.24
C GLN A 123 -6.28 -4.47 1.81
N HIS A 124 -4.98 -4.54 1.52
CA HIS A 124 -4.48 -4.68 0.16
C HIS A 124 -4.46 -6.14 -0.32
N ASN A 125 -3.90 -7.06 0.48
CA ASN A 125 -3.74 -8.45 0.05
C ASN A 125 -5.02 -9.27 0.19
N VAL A 126 -5.81 -9.02 1.24
CA VAL A 126 -7.04 -9.79 1.47
C VAL A 126 -8.24 -9.14 0.79
N LEU A 127 -8.47 -7.83 0.96
CA LEU A 127 -9.65 -7.17 0.39
C LEU A 127 -9.41 -6.74 -1.06
N HIS A 128 -8.45 -5.85 -1.31
CA HIS A 128 -8.24 -5.25 -2.62
C HIS A 128 -7.91 -6.31 -3.69
N HIS A 129 -6.99 -7.23 -3.44
CA HIS A 129 -6.64 -8.27 -4.42
C HIS A 129 -7.73 -9.35 -4.62
N THR A 130 -8.68 -9.50 -3.69
CA THR A 130 -9.82 -10.41 -3.87
C THR A 130 -10.99 -9.74 -4.57
N TYR A 131 -11.21 -8.45 -4.32
CA TYR A 131 -12.41 -7.70 -4.76
C TYR A 131 -12.07 -6.46 -5.58
N THR A 132 -10.95 -6.46 -6.31
CA THR A 132 -10.40 -5.29 -6.99
C THR A 132 -11.45 -4.51 -7.78
N ASN A 133 -11.57 -3.21 -7.49
CA ASN A 133 -12.51 -2.28 -8.10
C ASN A 133 -14.01 -2.64 -7.97
N ILE A 134 -14.38 -3.54 -7.04
CA ILE A 134 -15.78 -3.85 -6.75
C ILE A 134 -16.29 -2.92 -5.64
N GLN A 135 -17.24 -2.06 -5.98
CA GLN A 135 -17.79 -1.06 -5.06
C GLN A 135 -18.39 -1.73 -3.80
N GLY A 136 -18.07 -1.18 -2.63
CA GLY A 136 -18.53 -1.70 -1.34
C GLY A 136 -17.76 -2.89 -0.80
N HIS A 137 -16.78 -3.40 -1.56
CA HIS A 137 -15.90 -4.49 -1.17
C HIS A 137 -14.42 -4.11 -1.21
N ASP A 138 -14.02 -3.28 -2.17
CA ASP A 138 -12.69 -2.68 -2.27
C ASP A 138 -12.70 -1.28 -1.65
N GLU A 139 -11.99 -1.14 -0.52
CA GLU A 139 -11.89 0.13 0.21
C GLU A 139 -10.99 1.13 -0.52
N ASP A 140 -10.11 0.69 -1.44
CA ASP A 140 -9.17 1.56 -2.16
C ASP A 140 -9.89 2.50 -3.16
N ILE A 141 -11.12 2.16 -3.55
CA ILE A 141 -11.98 3.01 -4.39
C ILE A 141 -13.04 3.79 -3.60
N ASP A 142 -13.06 3.66 -2.28
CA ASP A 142 -14.02 4.34 -1.38
C ASP A 142 -13.44 5.67 -0.85
N ALA A 143 -13.36 6.66 -1.72
CA ALA A 143 -12.85 8.00 -1.39
C ALA A 143 -13.92 8.97 -0.87
N GLY A 144 -15.00 8.44 -0.27
CA GLY A 144 -16.12 9.22 0.22
C GLY A 144 -16.90 9.91 -0.90
N ARG A 145 -17.38 11.15 -0.63
CA ARG A 145 -18.27 11.89 -1.55
C ARG A 145 -17.56 12.90 -2.44
N ILE A 146 -16.40 13.39 -2.00
CA ILE A 146 -15.69 14.51 -2.63
C ILE A 146 -14.89 14.03 -3.83
N ILE A 147 -14.21 12.88 -3.70
CA ILE A 147 -13.49 12.24 -4.80
C ILE A 147 -14.27 11.00 -5.24
N ARG A 148 -14.40 10.83 -6.54
CA ARG A 148 -15.08 9.71 -7.18
C ARG A 148 -14.07 8.86 -7.95
N PHE A 149 -13.82 7.65 -7.46
CA PHE A 149 -12.95 6.65 -8.11
C PHE A 149 -13.70 5.55 -8.86
N SER A 150 -15.01 5.40 -8.62
CA SER A 150 -15.83 4.39 -9.32
C SER A 150 -16.95 5.03 -10.13
N LYS A 151 -17.22 4.45 -11.31
CA LYS A 151 -18.38 4.82 -12.13
C LYS A 151 -19.71 4.54 -11.42
N HIS A 152 -19.71 3.63 -10.46
CA HIS A 152 -20.89 3.21 -9.70
C HIS A 152 -21.18 4.13 -8.49
N SER A 153 -20.25 5.02 -8.13
CA SER A 153 -20.48 6.05 -7.12
C SER A 153 -21.33 7.19 -7.67
N LYS A 154 -22.20 7.77 -6.83
CA LYS A 154 -23.08 8.90 -7.19
C LYS A 154 -22.26 10.05 -7.77
N TRP A 155 -22.62 10.50 -8.96
CA TRP A 155 -22.03 11.69 -9.58
C TRP A 155 -22.57 12.96 -8.93
N LEU A 156 -21.67 13.87 -8.57
CA LEU A 156 -21.98 15.21 -8.09
C LEU A 156 -21.40 16.23 -9.07
N LYS A 157 -22.02 17.41 -9.18
CA LYS A 157 -21.55 18.47 -10.08
C LYS A 157 -20.09 18.87 -9.82
N ILE A 158 -19.59 18.73 -8.59
CA ILE A 158 -18.18 19.00 -8.26
C ILE A 158 -17.21 18.06 -9.00
N HIS A 159 -17.60 16.81 -9.29
CA HIS A 159 -16.71 15.80 -9.87
C HIS A 159 -16.21 16.17 -11.28
N GLN A 160 -16.90 17.05 -12.00
CA GLN A 160 -16.42 17.55 -13.29
C GLN A 160 -15.09 18.33 -13.17
N TYR A 161 -14.83 18.89 -11.98
CA TYR A 161 -13.61 19.64 -11.65
C TYR A 161 -12.58 18.81 -10.87
N GLN A 162 -12.84 17.51 -10.67
CA GLN A 162 -11.99 16.62 -9.88
C GLN A 162 -10.55 16.57 -10.38
N LYS A 163 -10.32 16.70 -11.69
CA LYS A 163 -8.97 16.78 -12.26
C LYS A 163 -8.10 17.90 -11.68
N TYR A 164 -8.71 18.96 -11.13
CA TYR A 164 -7.99 20.09 -10.53
C TYR A 164 -7.80 19.91 -9.02
N TYR A 165 -8.88 19.65 -8.28
CA TYR A 165 -8.80 19.57 -6.81
C TYR A 165 -8.31 18.23 -6.30
N ALA A 166 -8.43 17.13 -7.08
CA ALA A 166 -8.01 15.82 -6.62
C ALA A 166 -6.51 15.77 -6.34
N PHE A 167 -5.69 16.46 -7.13
CA PHE A 167 -4.25 16.54 -6.88
C PHE A 167 -3.95 17.05 -5.47
N PHE A 168 -4.58 18.16 -5.08
CA PHE A 168 -4.42 18.73 -3.74
C PHE A 168 -5.00 17.82 -2.64
N LEU A 169 -6.23 17.33 -2.81
CA LEU A 169 -6.87 16.47 -1.82
C LEU A 169 -6.17 15.12 -1.65
N TYR A 170 -5.57 14.58 -2.71
CA TYR A 170 -4.81 13.34 -2.65
C TYR A 170 -3.57 13.49 -1.76
N GLY A 171 -2.91 14.65 -1.80
CA GLY A 171 -1.81 14.97 -0.88
C GLY A 171 -2.23 14.98 0.60
N LEU A 172 -3.48 15.29 0.90
CA LEU A 172 -4.02 15.26 2.27
C LEU A 172 -4.39 13.85 2.74
N LEU A 173 -4.49 12.86 1.85
CA LEU A 173 -4.86 11.49 2.21
C LEU A 173 -3.81 10.86 3.13
N THR A 174 -2.52 11.17 2.95
CA THR A 174 -1.47 10.68 3.85
C THR A 174 -1.66 11.18 5.28
N VAL A 175 -2.07 12.44 5.46
CA VAL A 175 -2.37 13.01 6.78
C VAL A 175 -3.58 12.31 7.41
N ASN A 176 -4.66 12.13 6.64
CA ASN A 176 -5.84 11.41 7.12
C ASN A 176 -5.53 9.94 7.48
N TRP A 177 -4.65 9.29 6.70
CA TRP A 177 -4.24 7.92 6.94
C TRP A 177 -3.42 7.79 8.23
N ALA A 178 -2.41 8.64 8.41
CA ALA A 178 -1.56 8.67 9.60
C ALA A 178 -2.33 8.89 10.92
N ILE A 179 -3.43 9.65 10.88
CA ILE A 179 -4.17 10.04 12.09
C ILE A 179 -5.40 9.15 12.32
N THR A 180 -6.05 8.68 11.24
CA THR A 180 -7.44 8.24 11.34
C THR A 180 -7.72 6.89 10.69
N THR A 181 -7.35 6.74 9.41
CA THR A 181 -7.79 5.60 8.60
C THR A 181 -7.31 4.28 9.16
N ASP A 182 -6.01 4.18 9.49
CA ASP A 182 -5.38 2.92 9.89
C ASP A 182 -5.97 2.38 11.20
N PHE A 183 -6.24 3.27 12.17
CA PHE A 183 -6.90 2.93 13.44
C PHE A 183 -8.36 2.49 13.25
N LYS A 184 -9.12 3.22 12.43
CA LYS A 184 -10.52 2.87 12.13
C LYS A 184 -10.62 1.53 11.40
N GLN A 185 -9.78 1.32 10.40
CA GLN A 185 -9.70 0.07 9.65
C GLN A 185 -9.33 -1.09 10.55
N THR A 186 -8.29 -0.93 11.37
CA THR A 186 -7.87 -1.96 12.34
C THR A 186 -9.04 -2.41 13.22
N TYR A 187 -9.79 -1.46 13.80
CA TYR A 187 -10.97 -1.77 14.61
C TYR A 187 -12.04 -2.53 13.82
N VAL A 188 -12.35 -2.07 12.60
CA VAL A 188 -13.34 -2.70 11.72
C VAL A 188 -12.92 -4.11 11.29
N TYR A 189 -11.65 -4.32 10.96
CA TYR A 189 -11.11 -5.60 10.51
C TYR A 189 -11.12 -6.63 11.64
N LEU A 190 -10.71 -6.23 12.85
CA LEU A 190 -10.81 -7.07 14.04
C LEU A 190 -12.27 -7.46 14.33
N LYS A 191 -13.20 -6.50 14.29
CA LYS A 191 -14.64 -6.77 14.48
C LYS A 191 -15.22 -7.71 13.42
N ARG A 192 -14.77 -7.59 12.18
CA ARG A 192 -15.20 -8.43 11.04
C ARG A 192 -14.46 -9.77 10.97
N LYS A 193 -13.50 -10.02 11.86
CA LYS A 193 -12.62 -11.19 11.81
C LYS A 193 -11.94 -11.34 10.44
N LEU A 194 -11.37 -10.26 9.93
CA LEU A 194 -10.53 -10.27 8.74
C LEU A 194 -9.07 -10.42 9.16
N SER A 195 -8.35 -11.37 8.55
CA SER A 195 -6.92 -11.57 8.83
C SER A 195 -6.09 -11.89 7.60
N TYR A 196 -4.83 -11.48 7.67
CA TYR A 196 -3.77 -11.95 6.78
C TYR A 196 -2.88 -12.91 7.57
N GLY A 197 -3.12 -14.22 7.41
CA GLY A 197 -2.52 -15.23 8.28
C GLY A 197 -3.15 -15.24 9.68
N ASP A 198 -2.31 -15.30 10.71
CA ASP A 198 -2.74 -15.36 12.11
C ASP A 198 -3.40 -14.06 12.57
N PHE A 199 -4.40 -14.17 13.45
CA PHE A 199 -5.04 -12.99 14.05
C PHE A 199 -4.06 -12.27 14.99
N PRO A 200 -3.85 -10.95 14.82
CA PRO A 200 -2.97 -10.20 15.67
C PRO A 200 -3.66 -9.95 17.01
N ASN A 201 -2.86 -9.85 18.07
CA ASN A 201 -3.37 -9.38 19.34
C ASN A 201 -3.59 -7.86 19.26
N PRO A 202 -4.84 -7.36 19.45
CA PRO A 202 -5.18 -5.95 19.30
C PRO A 202 -4.32 -5.00 20.13
N ALA A 203 -3.86 -5.44 21.31
CA ALA A 203 -3.06 -4.64 22.23
C ALA A 203 -1.58 -4.54 21.84
N THR A 204 -1.07 -5.45 21.00
CA THR A 204 0.37 -5.51 20.68
C THR A 204 0.69 -5.37 19.20
N GLN A 205 -0.32 -5.31 18.33
CA GLN A 205 -0.12 -5.24 16.88
C GLN A 205 0.60 -3.96 16.41
N TRP A 206 0.63 -2.91 17.24
CA TRP A 206 1.31 -1.66 16.95
C TRP A 206 2.75 -1.61 17.49
N THR A 207 3.16 -2.59 18.29
CA THR A 207 4.46 -2.61 18.97
C THR A 207 5.34 -3.77 18.54
N LYS A 208 4.80 -4.70 17.75
CA LYS A 208 5.52 -5.86 17.23
C LYS A 208 5.90 -5.61 15.78
N LEU A 209 7.20 -5.67 15.50
CA LEU A 209 7.72 -5.90 14.15
C LEU A 209 7.42 -7.32 13.74
#